data_AF-A0A1N6YTT6-F1
#
_entry.id   AF-A0A1N6YTT6-F1
#
_cell.length_a   1.000
_cell.length_b   1.000
_cell.length_c   1.000
_cell.angle_alpha   90.00
_cell.angle_beta   90.00
_cell.angle_gamma   90.00
#
_symmetry.space_group_name_H-M   'P 1'
#
loop_
_entity.id
_entity.type
_entity.pdbx_description
1 polymer ?
#
loop_
_entity_poly.entity_id
_entity_poly.type
_entity_poly.pdbx_seq_one_letter_code
_entity_poly.pdbx_strand_id
1 'polypeptide(L)' 'MSTDDPGFRPDDDRTVELSDEFVVLPEQTSDDTDRGWGEHVTGNDDWLLAERPPHWG' A
#
# COMPACT_ATOMS: atom_id res chain seq x y z
N MET A 1 -15.76 18.23 -22.75
CA MET A 1 -16.23 17.77 -21.42
C MET A 1 -15.91 16.28 -21.35
N SER A 2 -14.76 15.91 -20.78
CA SER A 2 -14.48 14.51 -20.43
C SER A 2 -14.89 14.32 -18.97
N THR A 3 -15.99 13.63 -18.76
CA THR A 3 -16.32 12.99 -17.48
C THR A 3 -15.45 11.75 -17.38
N ASP A 4 -14.20 11.94 -16.97
CA ASP A 4 -13.37 10.86 -16.41
C ASP A 4 -13.71 10.83 -14.92
N ASP A 5 -14.67 9.98 -14.55
CA ASP A 5 -15.00 9.73 -13.15
C ASP A 5 -13.86 8.88 -12.56
N PRO A 6 -13.09 9.37 -11.58
CA PRO A 6 -11.92 8.65 -11.06
C PRO A 6 -12.28 7.38 -10.28
N GLY A 7 -13.56 7.10 -10.06
CA GLY A 7 -14.07 5.98 -9.28
C GLY A 7 -14.49 4.76 -10.09
N PHE A 8 -14.59 4.85 -11.42
CA PHE A 8 -14.90 3.69 -12.27
C PHE A 8 -13.69 3.33 -13.12
N ARG A 9 -12.77 2.55 -12.54
CA ARG A 9 -11.73 1.92 -13.35
C ARG A 9 -12.37 0.68 -13.99
N PRO A 10 -12.30 0.50 -15.32
CA PRO A 10 -12.80 -0.72 -15.96
C PRO A 10 -12.10 -2.00 -15.46
N ASP A 11 -11.04 -1.85 -14.68
CA ASP A 11 -10.34 -2.89 -13.95
C ASP A 11 -11.11 -3.40 -12.71
N ASP A 12 -11.95 -2.57 -12.09
CA ASP A 12 -12.66 -2.87 -10.84
C ASP A 12 -13.77 -3.94 -11.01
N ASP A 13 -14.37 -4.04 -12.21
CA ASP A 13 -15.40 -5.04 -12.54
C ASP A 13 -14.84 -6.40 -13.00
N ARG A 14 -13.51 -6.60 -12.96
CA ARG A 14 -12.90 -7.86 -13.40
C ARG A 14 -13.00 -8.93 -12.31
N THR A 15 -13.76 -9.99 -12.60
CA THR A 15 -13.85 -11.17 -11.72
C THR A 15 -12.49 -11.86 -11.58
N VAL A 16 -12.05 -12.07 -10.33
CA VAL A 16 -10.86 -12.87 -9.98
C VAL A 16 -11.30 -14.28 -9.61
N GLU A 17 -10.95 -15.26 -10.45
CA GLU A 17 -11.20 -16.67 -10.17
C GLU A 17 -10.19 -17.19 -9.13
N LEU A 18 -10.61 -17.33 -7.87
CA LEU A 18 -9.85 -18.04 -6.85
C LEU A 18 -10.20 -19.53 -6.88
N SER A 19 -9.18 -20.40 -6.90
CA SER A 19 -9.36 -21.84 -6.79
C SER A 19 -9.79 -22.27 -5.39
N ASP A 20 -10.50 -23.40 -5.27
CA ASP A 20 -10.89 -24.01 -3.99
C ASP A 20 -9.69 -24.46 -3.11
N GLU A 21 -8.48 -24.49 -3.68
CA GLU A 21 -7.21 -24.75 -3.00
C GLU A 21 -6.47 -23.44 -2.70
N PHE A 22 -7.18 -22.42 -2.23
CA PHE A 22 -6.57 -21.17 -1.79
C PHE A 22 -5.97 -21.35 -0.38
N VAL A 23 -4.67 -21.12 -0.27
CA VAL A 23 -4.00 -21.05 1.03
C VAL A 23 -4.29 -19.69 1.64
N VAL A 24 -5.09 -19.67 2.71
CA VAL A 24 -5.25 -18.48 3.55
C VAL A 24 -3.88 -18.17 4.14
N LEU A 25 -3.22 -17.16 3.59
CA LEU A 25 -2.00 -16.64 4.18
C LEU A 25 -2.35 -16.02 5.55
N PRO A 26 -1.40 -16.04 6.51
CA PRO A 26 -1.55 -15.28 7.74
C PRO A 26 -1.79 -13.80 7.43
N GLU A 27 -2.35 -13.06 8.39
CA GLU A 27 -2.62 -11.61 8.24
C GLU A 27 -1.36 -10.79 7.89
N GLN A 28 -0.18 -11.33 8.21
CA GLN A 28 1.12 -10.74 7.92
C GLN A 28 2.01 -11.83 7.30
N THR A 29 2.62 -11.54 6.15
CA THR A 29 3.53 -12.47 5.49
C THR A 29 4.95 -12.32 6.04
N SER A 30 5.81 -13.33 5.90
CA SER A 30 7.23 -13.23 6.32
C SER A 30 8.01 -12.20 5.50
N ASP A 31 7.52 -11.87 4.31
CA ASP A 31 8.08 -10.86 3.41
C ASP A 31 7.54 -9.45 3.73
N ASP A 32 6.45 -9.32 4.49
CA ASP A 32 5.98 -8.06 5.08
C ASP A 32 6.93 -7.65 6.20
N THR A 33 8.02 -7.04 5.77
CA THR A 33 8.97 -6.38 6.64
C THR A 33 9.06 -4.93 6.21
N ASP A 34 9.23 -4.02 7.18
CA ASP A 34 9.50 -2.62 6.87
C ASP A 34 10.87 -2.42 6.17
N ARG A 35 11.63 -3.51 5.96
CA ARG A 35 12.89 -3.52 5.19
C ARG A 35 12.66 -2.96 3.80
N GLY A 36 13.37 -1.89 3.50
CA GLY A 36 13.23 -1.18 2.23
C GLY A 36 12.02 -0.25 2.15
N TRP A 37 11.14 -0.27 3.17
CA TRP A 37 9.99 0.63 3.35
C TRP A 37 10.22 1.63 4.49
N GLY A 38 11.46 2.12 4.64
CA GLY A 38 11.82 3.13 5.63
C GLY A 38 12.33 2.59 6.97
N GLU A 39 12.69 1.29 7.05
CA GLU A 39 13.34 0.70 8.23
C GLU A 39 14.55 1.54 8.69
N HIS A 40 14.44 2.13 9.89
CA HIS A 40 15.56 2.67 10.64
C HIS A 40 15.71 1.84 11.93
N VAL A 41 16.71 0.95 11.95
CA VAL A 41 17.02 0.05 13.08
C VAL A 41 17.36 0.82 14.37
N THR A 42 17.55 2.14 14.28
CA THR A 42 17.69 3.07 15.41
C THR A 42 17.04 4.40 15.06
N GLY A 43 16.05 4.80 15.86
CA GLY A 43 15.18 5.95 15.61
C GLY A 43 15.91 7.25 15.34
N ASN A 44 15.45 7.97 14.32
CA ASN A 44 15.73 9.38 14.15
C ASN A 44 14.56 10.05 13.42
N ASP A 45 13.44 10.25 14.09
CA ASP A 45 12.24 10.87 13.49
C ASP A 45 12.49 12.28 12.94
N ASP A 46 13.65 12.88 13.24
CA ASP A 46 14.10 14.17 12.69
C ASP A 46 14.14 14.18 11.16
N TRP A 47 14.46 13.06 10.50
CA TRP A 47 14.47 13.02 9.03
C TRP A 47 13.03 13.08 8.45
N LEU A 48 12.08 12.41 9.11
CA LEU A 48 10.66 12.43 8.73
C LEU A 48 10.05 13.82 8.89
N LEU A 49 10.45 14.54 9.94
CA LEU A 49 10.02 15.92 10.18
C LEU A 49 10.66 16.90 9.19
N ALA A 50 11.92 16.67 8.81
CA ALA A 50 12.64 17.49 7.83
C ALA A 50 12.09 17.33 6.40
N GLU A 51 11.65 16.14 6.02
CA GLU A 51 11.10 15.85 4.69
C GLU A 51 9.56 15.90 4.62
N ARG A 52 8.92 16.43 5.66
CA ARG A 52 7.46 16.52 5.75
C ARG A 52 6.84 17.15 4.49
N PRO A 53 5.90 16.45 3.82
CA PRO A 53 5.11 16.99 2.74
C PRO A 53 4.27 18.21 3.15
N PRO A 54 3.98 19.14 2.22
CA PRO A 54 3.22 20.37 2.52
C PRO A 54 1.81 20.15 3.07
N HIS A 55 1.22 18.98 2.86
CA HIS A 55 -0.16 18.65 3.23
C HIS A 55 -0.33 18.03 4.63
N TRP A 56 0.74 17.90 5.43
CA TRP A 56 0.69 17.44 6.83
C TRP A 56 0.28 18.56 7.81
N GLY A 57 -0.57 19.50 7.37
CA GLY A 57 -1.06 20.64 8.14
C GLY A 57 -2.57 20.77 8.02
#